data_AF-A0A9D2QMK8-F1
#
_entry.id   AF-A0A9D2QMK8-F1
#
_cell.length_a   1.000
_cell.length_b   1.000
_cell.length_c   1.000
_cell.angle_alpha   90.00
_cell.angle_beta   90.00
_cell.angle_gamma   90.00
#
_symmetry.space_group_name_H-M   'P 1'
#
loop_
_entity.id
_entity.type
_entity.pdbx_description
1 polymer ?
#
loop_
_entity_poly.entity_id
_entity_poly.type
_entity_poly.pdbx_seq_one_letter_code
_entity_poly.pdbx_strand_id
1 'polypeptide(L)'
;MNDSLSVYLNLDMENRSRNEEVIRKIDKLLLTVGMKYSGIMNIYVPVDRKKRDQIVFQAEELLRATDWLKDILAYTMVGTLTNACPVEEILTDRMSNPSPEKLWYYEQYYQKTGQLPHAIVVDENRQLRDGYISWLLAKKYDVQADVYEMVSEQPLRKIVKGMHVELSGGKWRRKSERRYTWSLSAKTADCR
;
A
#
# COMPACT_ATOMS: atom_id res chain seq x y z
N MET A 1 -9.59 -13.82 4.96
CA MET A 1 -9.12 -14.61 3.80
C MET A 1 -7.75 -14.07 3.45
N ASN A 2 -6.72 -14.90 3.28
CA ASN A 2 -5.36 -14.40 3.09
C ASN A 2 -5.09 -14.25 1.58
N ASP A 3 -5.56 -13.16 0.98
CA ASP A 3 -5.54 -12.99 -0.48
C ASP A 3 -4.26 -12.35 -1.01
N SER A 4 -3.46 -11.73 -0.15
CA SER A 4 -2.19 -11.13 -0.53
C SER A 4 -1.20 -11.09 0.63
N LEU A 5 0.07 -10.89 0.29
CA LEU A 5 1.17 -10.73 1.23
C LEU A 5 1.99 -9.52 0.84
N SER A 6 2.09 -8.53 1.73
CA SER A 6 3.00 -7.40 1.57
C SER A 6 4.31 -7.67 2.30
N VAL A 7 5.43 -7.45 1.62
CA VAL A 7 6.77 -7.73 2.17
C VAL A 7 7.53 -6.43 2.37
N TYR A 8 7.93 -6.14 3.61
CA TYR A 8 8.62 -4.90 3.96
C TYR A 8 10.08 -5.17 4.33
N LEU A 9 10.97 -4.36 3.78
CA LEU A 9 12.42 -4.57 3.85
C LEU A 9 13.13 -3.30 4.37
N ASN A 10 14.14 -3.49 5.20
CA ASN A 10 15.10 -2.47 5.64
C ASN A 10 16.23 -2.36 4.63
N LEU A 11 16.01 -1.62 3.54
CA LEU A 11 16.98 -1.44 2.46
C LEU A 11 17.72 -0.11 2.57
N ASP A 12 19.00 -0.11 2.20
CA ASP A 12 19.79 1.10 1.99
C ASP A 12 19.41 1.73 0.65
N MET A 13 18.72 2.87 0.72
CA MET A 13 18.16 3.56 -0.44
C MET A 13 19.20 4.17 -1.38
N GLU A 14 20.45 4.33 -0.94
CA GLU A 14 21.54 4.82 -1.77
C GLU A 14 22.07 3.73 -2.72
N ASN A 15 21.87 2.46 -2.38
CA ASN A 15 22.32 1.32 -3.18
C ASN A 15 21.21 0.68 -4.01
N ARG A 16 20.74 1.42 -5.03
CA ARG A 16 19.62 1.00 -5.90
C ARG A 16 19.85 -0.35 -6.60
N SER A 17 21.04 -0.58 -7.14
CA SER A 17 21.37 -1.82 -7.87
C SER A 17 21.23 -3.04 -6.97
N ARG A 18 21.79 -2.96 -5.75
CA ARG A 18 21.68 -4.04 -4.75
C ARG A 18 20.23 -4.25 -4.30
N ASN A 19 19.46 -3.18 -4.13
CA ASN A 19 18.06 -3.28 -3.75
C ASN A 19 17.21 -3.98 -4.81
N GLU A 20 17.43 -3.66 -6.09
CA GLU A 20 16.75 -4.32 -7.20
C GLU A 20 17.12 -5.80 -7.27
N GLU A 21 18.38 -6.17 -7.02
CA GLU A 21 18.80 -7.57 -6.96
C GLU A 21 18.12 -8.31 -5.82
N VAL A 22 18.05 -7.70 -4.63
CA VAL A 22 17.34 -8.24 -3.46
C VAL A 22 15.85 -8.46 -3.78
N ILE A 23 15.18 -7.47 -4.37
CA ILE A 23 13.76 -7.58 -4.77
C ILE A 23 13.58 -8.73 -5.76
N ARG A 24 14.41 -8.83 -6.80
CA ARG A 24 14.35 -9.93 -7.79
C ARG A 24 14.58 -11.30 -7.15
N LYS A 25 15.43 -11.40 -6.12
CA LYS A 25 15.65 -12.64 -5.37
C LYS A 25 14.41 -13.01 -4.54
N ILE A 26 13.72 -12.03 -3.95
CA ILE A 26 12.45 -12.25 -3.25
C ILE A 26 11.35 -12.67 -4.23
N ASP A 27 11.23 -12.02 -5.38
CA ASP A 27 10.25 -12.39 -6.42
C ASP A 27 10.40 -13.86 -6.82
N LYS A 28 11.64 -14.29 -7.10
CA LYS A 28 11.95 -15.69 -7.42
C LYS A 28 11.68 -16.63 -6.26
N LEU A 29 12.03 -16.23 -5.04
CA LEU A 29 11.82 -17.02 -3.83
C LEU A 29 10.32 -17.27 -3.58
N LEU A 30 9.52 -16.21 -3.59
CA LEU A 30 8.08 -16.29 -3.35
C LEU A 30 7.34 -17.03 -4.46
N LEU A 31 7.84 -16.96 -5.71
CA LEU A 31 7.29 -17.75 -6.80
C LEU A 31 7.41 -19.26 -6.56
N THR A 32 8.42 -19.73 -5.82
CA THR A 32 8.59 -21.17 -5.50
C THR A 32 7.45 -21.75 -4.67
N VAL A 33 6.77 -20.92 -3.87
CA VAL A 33 5.61 -21.30 -3.05
C VAL A 33 4.29 -20.84 -3.67
N GLY A 34 4.31 -20.38 -4.92
CA GLY A 34 3.09 -19.98 -5.64
C GLY A 34 2.61 -18.57 -5.32
N MET A 35 3.48 -17.68 -4.82
CA MET A 35 3.19 -16.25 -4.67
C MET A 35 3.86 -15.46 -5.80
N LYS A 36 3.06 -14.76 -6.61
CA LYS A 36 3.58 -13.88 -7.67
C LYS A 36 3.49 -12.42 -7.26
N TYR A 37 4.45 -11.61 -7.71
CA TYR A 37 4.35 -10.16 -7.56
C TYR A 37 3.08 -9.66 -8.28
N SER A 38 2.33 -8.78 -7.62
CA SER A 38 1.05 -8.27 -8.13
C SER A 38 1.22 -7.21 -9.22
N GLY A 39 2.44 -6.67 -9.39
CA GLY A 39 2.66 -5.47 -10.20
C GLY A 39 2.55 -4.16 -9.40
N ILE A 40 2.08 -4.24 -8.15
CA ILE A 40 1.77 -3.08 -7.31
C ILE A 40 2.63 -3.10 -6.04
N MET A 41 3.44 -2.05 -5.88
CA MET A 41 4.24 -1.78 -4.69
C MET A 41 5.12 -2.97 -4.26
N ASN A 42 4.83 -3.57 -3.10
CA ASN A 42 5.53 -4.69 -2.49
C ASN A 42 4.57 -5.85 -2.18
N ILE A 43 3.49 -5.95 -2.95
CA ILE A 43 2.39 -6.88 -2.74
C ILE A 43 2.59 -8.11 -3.63
N TYR A 44 2.38 -9.29 -3.03
CA TYR A 44 2.38 -10.58 -3.70
C TYR A 44 1.02 -11.23 -3.54
N VAL A 45 0.59 -11.98 -4.54
CA VAL A 45 -0.72 -12.65 -4.58
C VAL A 45 -0.56 -14.13 -4.93
N PRO A 46 -1.41 -15.01 -4.39
CA PRO A 46 -1.40 -16.42 -4.73
C PRO A 46 -1.71 -16.64 -6.21
N VAL A 47 -0.93 -17.50 -6.87
CA VAL A 47 -1.18 -17.94 -8.24
C VAL A 47 -2.45 -18.81 -8.28
N ASP A 48 -2.61 -19.72 -7.31
CA ASP A 48 -3.82 -20.54 -7.13
C ASP A 48 -4.69 -20.00 -6.00
N ARG A 49 -5.80 -19.35 -6.38
CA ARG A 49 -6.76 -18.77 -5.42
C ARG A 49 -7.44 -19.82 -4.54
N LYS A 50 -7.57 -21.08 -4.97
CA LYS A 50 -8.20 -22.15 -4.17
C LYS A 50 -7.32 -22.61 -3.01
N LYS A 51 -6.01 -22.35 -3.09
CA LYS A 51 -5.02 -22.71 -2.07
C LYS A 51 -4.41 -21.49 -1.37
N ARG A 52 -5.07 -20.32 -1.50
CA ARG A 52 -4.52 -19.02 -1.05
C ARG A 52 -4.02 -19.02 0.40
N ASP A 53 -4.78 -19.58 1.34
CA ASP A 53 -4.44 -19.49 2.77
C ASP A 53 -3.20 -20.33 3.07
N GLN A 54 -3.10 -21.51 2.45
CA GLN A 54 -1.92 -22.37 2.52
C GLN A 54 -0.70 -21.71 1.86
N ILE A 55 -0.88 -21.10 0.69
CA ILE A 55 0.19 -20.44 -0.07
C ILE A 55 0.74 -19.23 0.70
N VAL A 56 -0.13 -18.40 1.27
CA VAL A 56 0.30 -17.23 2.06
C VAL A 56 1.03 -17.67 3.32
N PHE A 57 0.53 -18.70 4.02
CA PHE A 57 1.20 -19.26 5.19
C PHE A 57 2.61 -19.78 4.84
N GLN A 58 2.73 -20.59 3.79
CA GLN A 58 4.02 -21.11 3.31
C GLN A 58 4.99 -19.98 2.90
N ALA A 59 4.46 -18.90 2.32
CA ALA A 59 5.26 -17.74 1.97
C ALA A 59 5.79 -16.98 3.19
N GLU A 60 4.98 -16.82 4.25
CA GLU A 60 5.44 -16.22 5.49
C GLU A 60 6.53 -17.07 6.18
N GLU A 61 6.34 -18.38 6.24
CA GLU A 61 7.35 -19.30 6.77
C GLU A 61 8.66 -19.23 5.96
N LEU A 62 8.56 -19.27 4.63
CA LEU A 62 9.71 -19.21 3.74
C LEU A 62 10.52 -17.91 3.94
N LEU A 63 9.85 -16.75 4.01
CA LEU A 63 10.52 -15.47 4.20
C LEU A 63 11.23 -15.39 5.56
N ARG A 64 10.62 -15.94 6.62
CA ARG A 64 11.21 -15.95 7.98
C ARG A 64 12.36 -16.94 8.11
N ALA A 65 12.30 -18.07 7.43
CA ALA A 65 13.33 -19.12 7.48
C ALA A 65 14.55 -18.82 6.60
N THR A 66 14.45 -17.85 5.68
CA THR A 66 15.52 -17.55 4.72
C THR A 66 16.65 -16.74 5.38
N ASP A 67 17.84 -17.34 5.48
CA ASP A 67 18.97 -16.76 6.21
C ASP A 67 19.39 -15.36 5.77
N TRP A 68 19.50 -15.12 4.45
CA TRP A 68 19.93 -13.82 3.93
C TRP A 68 18.87 -12.72 4.09
N LEU A 69 17.65 -13.06 4.52
CA LEU A 69 16.58 -12.11 4.83
C LEU A 69 16.55 -11.72 6.31
N LYS A 70 17.26 -12.39 7.23
CA LYS A 70 17.13 -12.16 8.69
C LYS A 70 17.32 -10.71 9.12
N ASP A 71 18.30 -10.01 8.55
CA ASP A 71 18.59 -8.60 8.87
C ASP A 71 17.96 -7.60 7.89
N ILE A 72 17.27 -8.11 6.85
CA ILE A 72 16.69 -7.32 5.77
C ILE A 72 15.17 -7.25 5.90
N LEU A 73 14.52 -8.36 6.26
CA LEU A 73 13.07 -8.46 6.40
C LEU A 73 12.63 -7.70 7.65
N ALA A 74 11.87 -6.63 7.44
CA ALA A 74 11.34 -5.84 8.53
C ALA A 74 10.07 -6.49 9.10
N TYR A 75 9.09 -6.76 8.24
CA TYR A 75 7.84 -7.46 8.59
C TYR A 75 7.06 -7.87 7.33
N THR A 76 6.11 -8.78 7.52
CA THR A 76 5.10 -9.17 6.53
C THR A 76 3.73 -8.63 6.96
N MET A 77 2.85 -8.36 6.00
CA MET A 77 1.43 -8.10 6.27
C MET A 77 0.59 -8.95 5.34
N VAL A 78 -0.33 -9.73 5.92
CA VAL A 78 -1.32 -10.48 5.16
C VAL A 78 -2.49 -9.56 4.85
N GLY A 79 -2.76 -9.37 3.56
CA GLY A 79 -3.90 -8.58 3.08
C GLY A 79 -5.05 -9.49 2.70
N THR A 80 -6.26 -9.10 3.09
CA THR A 80 -7.50 -9.68 2.58
C THR A 80 -7.98 -8.81 1.41
N LEU A 81 -8.21 -9.39 0.24
CA LEU A 81 -8.84 -8.74 -0.90
C LEU A 81 -10.34 -9.02 -0.78
N THR A 82 -10.96 -8.38 0.17
CA THR A 82 -12.39 -8.20 0.18
C THR A 82 -12.64 -6.97 -0.64
N ASN A 83 -13.20 -7.07 -1.85
CA ASN A 83 -13.99 -5.96 -2.42
C ASN A 83 -15.14 -5.70 -1.44
N ALA A 84 -14.80 -5.09 -0.31
CA ALA A 84 -15.49 -5.25 0.96
C ALA A 84 -16.89 -4.68 0.87
N CYS A 85 -16.99 -3.61 0.09
CA CYS A 85 -18.22 -3.03 -0.36
C CYS A 85 -18.00 -2.26 -1.68
N PRO A 86 -19.08 -1.96 -2.42
CA PRO A 86 -19.07 -0.95 -3.47
C PRO A 86 -18.62 0.42 -2.94
N VAL A 87 -18.04 1.25 -3.80
CA VAL A 87 -17.51 2.58 -3.45
C VAL A 87 -18.61 3.49 -2.87
N GLU A 88 -19.86 3.28 -3.28
CA GLU A 88 -21.05 4.01 -2.89
C GLU A 88 -21.46 3.71 -1.45
N GLU A 89 -21.10 2.53 -0.93
CA GLU A 89 -21.43 2.08 0.43
C GLU A 89 -20.37 2.46 1.47
N ILE A 90 -19.29 3.14 1.05
CA ILE A 90 -18.22 3.57 1.94
C ILE A 90 -18.64 4.80 2.73
N LEU A 91 -18.51 4.71 4.06
CA LEU A 91 -18.76 5.80 5.00
C LEU A 91 -17.51 6.70 5.12
N THR A 92 -17.69 8.02 5.02
CA THR A 92 -16.58 9.00 5.04
C THR A 92 -16.73 10.08 6.10
N ASP A 93 -17.66 9.91 7.03
CA ASP A 93 -18.03 10.87 8.10
C ASP A 93 -16.86 11.23 9.04
N ARG A 94 -15.85 10.36 9.16
CA ARG A 94 -14.63 10.63 9.93
C ARG A 94 -13.50 11.32 9.14
N MET A 95 -13.71 11.64 7.87
CA MET A 95 -12.68 12.24 7.02
C MET A 95 -12.78 13.76 6.96
N SER A 96 -11.63 14.42 7.05
CA SER A 96 -11.50 15.84 6.72
C SER A 96 -11.29 16.02 5.21
N ASN A 97 -11.98 17.01 4.63
CA ASN A 97 -11.83 17.31 3.21
C ASN A 97 -10.38 17.66 2.87
N PRO A 98 -9.80 17.07 1.80
CA PRO A 98 -8.46 17.43 1.35
C PRO A 98 -8.45 18.88 0.86
N SER A 99 -7.29 19.54 0.96
CA SER A 99 -7.15 20.88 0.38
C SER A 99 -7.36 20.85 -1.14
N PRO A 100 -7.90 21.92 -1.75
CA PRO A 100 -8.12 21.97 -3.20
C PRO A 100 -6.85 21.70 -4.02
N GLU A 101 -5.69 22.18 -3.56
CA GLU A 101 -4.40 22.00 -4.22
C GLU A 101 -3.96 20.54 -4.22
N LYS A 102 -4.17 19.84 -3.09
CA LYS A 102 -3.83 18.42 -2.95
C LYS A 102 -4.74 17.57 -3.83
N LEU A 103 -6.03 17.88 -3.87
CA LEU A 103 -6.98 17.19 -4.74
C LEU A 103 -6.62 17.40 -6.22
N TRP A 104 -6.36 18.65 -6.63
CA TRP A 104 -5.94 18.99 -7.99
C TRP A 104 -4.67 18.25 -8.42
N TYR A 105 -3.67 18.18 -7.54
CA TYR A 105 -2.42 17.46 -7.81
C TYR A 105 -2.66 15.97 -8.14
N TYR A 106 -3.48 15.28 -7.33
CA TYR A 106 -3.75 13.86 -7.52
C TYR A 106 -4.74 13.58 -8.66
N GLU A 107 -5.65 14.51 -8.94
CA GLU A 107 -6.50 14.46 -10.11
C GLU A 107 -5.68 14.58 -11.40
N GLN A 108 -4.71 15.50 -11.45
CA GLN A 108 -3.75 15.60 -12.56
C GLN A 108 -2.91 14.32 -12.73
N TYR A 109 -2.54 13.68 -11.62
CA TYR A 109 -1.89 12.37 -11.66
C TYR A 109 -2.81 11.33 -12.30
N TYR A 110 -4.05 11.20 -11.82
CA TYR A 110 -5.04 10.25 -12.35
C TYR A 110 -5.31 10.46 -13.84
N GLN A 111 -5.53 11.70 -14.28
CA GLN A 111 -5.75 12.03 -15.69
C GLN A 111 -4.59 11.63 -16.61
N LYS A 112 -3.35 11.62 -16.09
CA LYS A 112 -2.15 11.25 -16.85
C LYS A 112 -1.89 9.75 -16.87
N THR A 113 -2.19 9.05 -15.78
CA THR A 113 -1.79 7.64 -15.60
C THR A 113 -2.95 6.66 -15.74
N GLY A 114 -4.19 7.14 -15.59
CA GLY A 114 -5.39 6.29 -15.45
C GLY A 114 -5.44 5.53 -14.12
N GLN A 115 -4.53 5.81 -13.17
CA GLN A 115 -4.39 5.05 -11.93
C GLN A 115 -4.80 5.88 -10.72
N LEU A 116 -5.58 5.27 -9.82
CA LEU A 116 -5.89 5.88 -8.53
C LEU A 116 -4.60 6.04 -7.70
N PRO A 117 -4.42 7.18 -7.00
CA PRO A 117 -3.15 7.50 -6.35
C PRO A 117 -2.82 6.57 -5.18
N HIS A 118 -3.85 6.04 -4.51
CA HIS A 118 -3.74 5.16 -3.35
C HIS A 118 -4.83 4.07 -3.38
N ALA A 119 -4.60 2.93 -2.71
CA ALA A 119 -5.65 1.98 -2.43
C ALA A 119 -6.73 2.58 -1.51
N ILE A 120 -7.97 2.15 -1.65
CA ILE A 120 -9.08 2.53 -0.76
C ILE A 120 -9.15 1.49 0.36
N VAL A 121 -9.06 1.94 1.61
CA VAL A 121 -9.08 1.05 2.78
C VAL A 121 -10.22 1.43 3.70
N VAL A 122 -11.05 0.46 4.07
CA VAL A 122 -12.17 0.61 4.99
C VAL A 122 -11.99 -0.30 6.21
N ASP A 123 -12.63 0.04 7.32
CA ASP A 123 -12.78 -0.89 8.45
C ASP A 123 -14.02 -1.78 8.33
N GLU A 124 -14.23 -2.65 9.33
CA GLU A 124 -15.35 -3.59 9.39
C GLU A 124 -16.73 -2.93 9.35
N ASN A 125 -16.81 -1.63 9.66
CA ASN A 125 -18.05 -0.84 9.58
C ASN A 125 -18.17 -0.08 8.25
N ARG A 126 -17.30 -0.38 7.27
CA ARG A 126 -17.18 0.32 5.98
C ARG A 126 -16.78 1.78 6.13
N GLN A 127 -16.28 2.17 7.31
CA GLN A 127 -15.72 3.49 7.53
C GLN A 127 -14.37 3.57 6.84
N LEU A 128 -14.20 4.56 5.97
CA LEU A 128 -12.95 4.84 5.31
C LEU A 128 -11.84 5.07 6.34
N ARG A 129 -10.67 4.47 6.12
CA ARG A 129 -9.47 4.55 6.97
C ARG A 129 -8.29 5.20 6.24
N ASP A 130 -8.12 4.93 4.95
CA ASP A 130 -7.16 5.61 4.06
C ASP A 130 -7.67 5.59 2.61
N GLY A 131 -7.07 6.41 1.74
CA GLY A 131 -7.42 6.47 0.33
C GLY A 131 -8.55 7.44 0.00
N TYR A 132 -8.82 8.44 0.86
CA TYR A 132 -9.94 9.36 0.66
C TYR A 132 -9.93 10.08 -0.69
N ILE A 133 -8.75 10.49 -1.17
CA ILE A 133 -8.62 11.13 -2.48
C ILE A 133 -8.94 10.12 -3.61
N SER A 134 -8.51 8.87 -3.48
CA SER A 134 -8.87 7.82 -4.43
C SER A 134 -10.36 7.54 -4.43
N TRP A 135 -11.00 7.54 -3.27
CA TRP A 135 -12.46 7.42 -3.15
C TRP A 135 -13.19 8.58 -3.85
N LEU A 136 -12.75 9.83 -3.63
CA LEU A 136 -13.31 11.01 -4.31
C LEU A 136 -13.18 10.91 -5.83
N LEU A 137 -12.02 10.47 -6.33
CA LEU A 137 -11.77 10.30 -7.76
C LEU A 137 -12.57 9.15 -8.36
N ALA A 138 -12.64 8.00 -7.68
CA ALA A 138 -13.43 6.84 -8.10
C ALA A 138 -14.91 7.22 -8.25
N LYS A 139 -15.46 7.95 -7.28
CA LYS A 139 -16.83 8.46 -7.34
C LYS A 139 -17.04 9.49 -8.44
N LYS A 140 -16.09 10.41 -8.64
CA LYS A 140 -16.19 11.47 -9.66
C LYS A 140 -16.17 10.93 -11.09
N TYR A 141 -15.37 9.90 -11.33
CA TYR A 141 -15.13 9.35 -12.67
C TYR A 141 -15.86 8.02 -12.92
N ASP A 142 -16.65 7.54 -11.97
CA ASP A 142 -17.37 6.27 -12.02
C ASP A 142 -16.45 5.08 -12.34
N VAL A 143 -15.34 5.00 -11.60
CA VAL A 143 -14.27 4.02 -11.84
C VAL A 143 -14.34 2.93 -10.80
N GLN A 144 -14.29 1.68 -11.25
CA GLN A 144 -14.14 0.55 -10.36
C GLN A 144 -12.81 0.64 -9.59
N ALA A 145 -12.89 0.65 -8.28
CA ALA A 145 -11.74 0.68 -7.38
C ALA A 145 -11.72 -0.58 -6.53
N ASP A 146 -10.53 -1.17 -6.37
CA ASP A 146 -10.32 -2.21 -5.37
C ASP A 146 -10.41 -1.55 -3.98
N VAL A 147 -11.39 -2.00 -3.19
CA VAL A 147 -11.57 -1.62 -1.80
C VAL A 147 -10.95 -2.73 -0.96
N TYR A 148 -10.26 -2.39 0.12
CA TYR A 148 -9.63 -3.34 1.03
C TYR A 148 -10.21 -3.17 2.43
N GLU A 149 -10.52 -4.28 3.12
CA GLU A 149 -10.94 -4.25 4.52
C GLU A 149 -9.74 -4.41 5.47
N MET A 150 -9.69 -3.61 6.53
CA MET A 150 -8.73 -3.72 7.62
C MET A 150 -9.40 -3.42 8.96
N VAL A 151 -9.31 -4.35 9.91
CA VAL A 151 -9.95 -4.24 11.22
C VAL A 151 -9.50 -2.97 11.96
N SER A 152 -10.46 -2.23 12.52
CA SER A 152 -10.28 -0.91 13.10
C SER A 152 -9.29 -0.86 14.28
N GLU A 153 -9.17 -1.96 15.03
CA GLU A 153 -8.24 -2.14 16.15
C GLU A 153 -6.78 -2.28 15.71
N GLN A 154 -6.53 -2.54 14.42
CA GLN A 154 -5.18 -2.64 13.90
C GLN A 154 -4.67 -1.27 13.40
N PRO A 155 -3.44 -0.87 13.80
CA PRO A 155 -2.87 0.39 13.35
C PRO A 155 -2.57 0.32 11.86
N LEU A 156 -3.11 1.29 11.11
CA LEU A 156 -2.80 1.44 9.70
C LEU A 156 -1.34 1.92 9.58
N ARG A 157 -0.46 1.04 9.10
CA ARG A 157 0.94 1.36 8.84
C ARG A 157 1.10 1.73 7.37
N LYS A 158 1.40 3.00 7.12
CA LYS A 158 1.70 3.52 5.80
C LYS A 158 3.19 3.77 5.68
N ILE A 159 3.84 3.11 4.74
CA ILE A 159 5.19 3.50 4.33
C ILE A 159 5.06 4.53 3.22
N VAL A 160 5.33 5.79 3.55
CA VAL A 160 5.36 6.88 2.58
C VAL A 160 6.79 7.03 2.07
N LYS A 161 6.99 6.89 0.76
CA LYS A 161 8.26 7.20 0.10
C LYS A 161 8.07 8.46 -0.73
N GLY A 162 8.77 9.53 -0.39
CA GLY A 162 8.60 10.82 -1.04
C GLY A 162 9.89 11.63 -1.15
N MET A 163 9.89 12.58 -2.07
CA MET A 163 10.93 13.60 -2.15
C MET A 163 10.42 14.85 -1.44
N HIS A 164 11.29 15.54 -0.69
CA HIS A 164 10.95 16.87 -0.23
C HIS A 164 10.80 17.80 -1.44
N VAL A 165 9.61 18.39 -1.57
CA VAL A 165 9.30 19.43 -2.54
C VAL A 165 8.91 20.69 -1.79
N GLU A 166 9.28 21.83 -2.36
CA GLU A 166 8.97 23.15 -1.85
C GLU A 166 8.17 23.91 -2.91
N LEU A 167 7.12 24.61 -2.48
CA LEU A 167 6.32 25.43 -3.36
C LEU A 167 7.02 26.79 -3.52
N SER A 168 7.62 27.03 -4.70
CA SER A 168 8.32 28.28 -5.00
C SER A 168 7.80 28.83 -6.33
N GLY A 169 7.21 30.03 -6.28
CA GLY A 169 6.64 30.70 -7.47
C GLY A 169 5.49 29.93 -8.14
N GLY A 170 4.61 29.31 -7.35
CA GLY A 170 3.46 28.56 -7.87
C GLY A 170 3.79 27.22 -8.52
N LYS A 171 5.07 26.79 -8.47
CA LYS A 171 5.51 25.48 -8.97
C LYS A 171 6.16 24.70 -7.83
N TRP A 172 5.80 23.42 -7.72
CA TRP A 172 6.47 22.48 -6.84
C TRP A 172 7.87 22.20 -7.37
N ARG A 173 8.91 22.63 -6.64
CA ARG A 173 10.31 22.36 -6.97
C ARG A 173 10.86 21.31 -6.02
N ARG A 174 11.66 20.38 -6.55
CA ARG A 174 12.37 19.39 -5.72
C ARG A 174 13.41 20.11 -4.88
N LYS A 175 13.36 19.93 -3.55
CA LYS A 175 14.30 20.55 -2.60
C LYS A 175 15.63 19.80 -2.56
N SER A 176 15.61 18.50 -2.81
CA SER A 176 16.81 17.67 -2.94
C SER A 176 16.51 16.40 -3.74
N GLU A 177 17.57 15.70 -4.17
CA GLU A 177 17.45 14.36 -4.77
C GLU A 177 17.20 13.25 -3.74
N ARG A 178 17.31 13.57 -2.44
CA ARG A 178 17.09 12.61 -1.36
C ARG A 178 15.61 12.23 -1.30
N ARG A 179 15.38 10.91 -1.29
CA ARG A 179 14.06 10.30 -1.03
C ARG A 179 14.02 9.87 0.42
N TYR A 180 12.98 10.30 1.11
CA TYR A 180 12.73 9.93 2.49
C TYR A 180 11.67 8.84 2.53
N THR A 181 11.86 7.91 3.45
CA THR A 181 10.89 6.86 3.76
C THR A 181 10.38 7.13 5.16
N TRP A 182 9.07 7.35 5.30
CA TRP A 182 8.41 7.51 6.59
C TRP A 182 7.52 6.32 6.85
N SER A 183 7.69 5.68 8.00
CA SER A 183 6.70 4.75 8.55
C SER A 183 5.70 5.57 9.38
N LEU A 184 4.55 5.88 8.79
CA LEU A 184 3.45 6.50 9.52
C LEU A 184 2.57 5.39 10.08
N SER A 185 2.31 5.46 11.37
CA SER A 185 1.23 4.70 11.99
C SER A 185 0.14 5.69 12.37
N ALA A 186 -1.06 5.52 11.80
CA ALA A 186 -2.22 6.19 12.33
C ALA A 186 -2.51 5.54 13.69
N LYS A 187 -2.15 6.22 14.78
CA LYS A 187 -2.59 5.81 16.11
C LYS A 187 -4.10 5.94 16.14
N THR A 188 -4.80 4.88 16.51
CA THR A 188 -6.17 5.01 17.02
C THR A 188 -6.10 6.00 18.18
N ALA A 189 -6.87 7.08 18.10
CA ALA A 189 -6.99 7.98 19.23
C ALA A 189 -7.60 7.16 20.37
N ASP A 190 -6.86 7.02 21.47
CA ASP A 190 -7.45 6.62 22.75
C ASP A 190 -8.45 7.72 23.11
N CYS A 191 -9.73 7.47 22.85
CA CYS A 191 -10.80 8.19 23.51
C CYS A 191 -10.81 7.70 24.96
N ARG A 192 -10.15 8.47 25.84
CA ARG A 192 -10.48 8.49 27.27
C ARG A 192 -11.71 9.36 27.50
#